data_AF-Q5C2H5-F1
#
_entry.id   AF-Q5C2H5-F1
#
_cell.length_a   1.000
_cell.length_b   1.000
_cell.length_c   1.000
_cell.angle_alpha   90.00
_cell.angle_beta   90.00
_cell.angle_gamma   90.00
#
_symmetry.space_group_name_H-M   'P 1'
#
loop_
_entity.id
_entity.type
_entity.pdbx_description
1 polymer ?
#
loop_
_entity_poly.entity_id
_entity_poly.type
_entity_poly.pdbx_seq_one_letter_code
_entity_poly.pdbx_strand_id
1 'polypeptide(L)'
;RLFTRVQSIVRNEHLTARITGMLLELPSSEHSVLLANEEALSNRVEEARALITMSDSNEQNRVERPRTPSVILNQPDLERLTNWQGVTLAVAGATSANVQSNTSSSNAITELLLTEDVERVPLFWQPGLQGYYFPRAIPGINLPSNQTCDSVKLAARYSIYRGVGRVIGLCLLTNETCPLHFSRPVLKYILGRVIHWHDFAFYDPTTFEGLRQLLLHTSEDSSKPQGSIEDYNLTFSLIPALEEGGLPSTDAARQPNANLYTLVPGGDEVEVNESNVFEFVKKYTEFKMRTAVQEPLEQ
;
A
#
# COMPACT_ATOMS: atom_id res chain seq x y z
N ARG A 1 -12.07 -25.23 -22.97
CA ARG A 1 -11.60 -26.60 -22.63
C ARG A 1 -11.72 -26.88 -21.13
N LEU A 2 -11.24 -25.99 -20.25
CA LEU A 2 -11.37 -26.14 -18.79
C LEU A 2 -12.84 -26.16 -18.34
N PHE A 3 -13.65 -25.18 -18.77
CA PHE A 3 -15.09 -25.09 -18.44
C PHE A 3 -15.86 -26.40 -18.70
N THR A 4 -15.71 -26.99 -19.90
CA THR A 4 -16.39 -28.25 -20.28
C THR A 4 -15.99 -29.43 -19.40
N ARG A 5 -14.74 -29.47 -18.92
CA ARG A 5 -14.25 -30.51 -18.00
C ARG A 5 -14.72 -30.31 -16.56
N VAL A 6 -14.79 -29.06 -16.10
CA VAL A 6 -15.39 -28.74 -14.79
C VAL A 6 -16.89 -29.04 -14.80
N GLN A 7 -17.56 -28.76 -15.92
CA GLN A 7 -18.99 -29.03 -16.11
C GLN A 7 -19.32 -30.53 -16.01
N SER A 8 -18.47 -31.42 -16.53
CA SER A 8 -18.66 -32.87 -16.40
C SER A 8 -18.53 -33.37 -14.96
N ILE A 9 -17.76 -32.68 -14.13
CA ILE A 9 -17.51 -33.04 -12.72
C ILE A 9 -18.61 -32.47 -11.80
N VAL A 10 -19.00 -31.20 -11.98
CA VAL A 10 -19.86 -30.49 -11.02
C VAL A 10 -21.36 -30.61 -11.32
N ARG A 11 -21.75 -30.94 -12.56
CA ARG A 11 -23.15 -31.14 -13.04
C ARG A 11 -24.16 -30.01 -12.70
N ASN A 12 -23.74 -28.90 -12.10
CA ASN A 12 -24.51 -27.70 -11.81
C ASN A 12 -23.89 -26.50 -12.55
N GLU A 13 -24.65 -25.86 -13.43
CA GLU A 13 -24.16 -24.82 -14.34
C GLU A 13 -23.67 -23.55 -13.61
N HIS A 14 -24.41 -23.11 -12.59
CA HIS A 14 -24.09 -21.87 -11.87
C HIS A 14 -22.84 -22.03 -10.99
N LEU A 15 -22.68 -23.20 -10.37
CA LEU A 15 -21.47 -23.57 -9.64
C LEU A 15 -20.27 -23.80 -10.56
N THR A 16 -20.50 -24.38 -11.74
CA THR A 16 -19.46 -24.60 -12.76
C THR A 16 -18.85 -23.26 -13.20
N ALA A 17 -19.68 -22.23 -13.40
CA ALA A 17 -19.19 -20.90 -13.78
C ALA A 17 -18.33 -20.26 -12.69
N ARG A 18 -18.77 -20.27 -11.42
CA ARG A 18 -17.99 -19.73 -10.28
C ARG A 18 -16.68 -20.49 -10.09
N ILE A 19 -16.72 -21.82 -10.09
CA ILE A 19 -15.52 -22.65 -9.93
C ILE A 19 -14.55 -22.45 -11.10
N THR A 20 -15.06 -22.38 -12.34
CA THR A 20 -14.20 -22.12 -13.50
C THR A 20 -13.56 -20.74 -13.43
N GLY A 21 -14.29 -19.72 -12.95
CA GLY A 21 -13.73 -18.39 -12.70
C GLY A 21 -12.56 -18.43 -11.73
N MET A 22 -12.74 -19.09 -10.57
CA MET A 22 -11.68 -19.27 -9.57
C MET A 22 -10.47 -20.02 -10.11
N LEU A 23 -10.69 -21.05 -10.93
CA LEU A 23 -9.59 -21.83 -11.51
C LEU A 23 -8.83 -21.07 -12.62
N LEU A 24 -9.41 -20.03 -13.21
CA LEU A 24 -8.75 -19.20 -14.23
C LEU A 24 -7.88 -18.09 -13.65
N GLU A 25 -8.03 -17.80 -12.36
CA GLU A 25 -7.18 -16.86 -11.62
C GLU A 25 -5.82 -17.47 -11.23
N LEU A 26 -5.64 -18.77 -11.43
CA LEU A 26 -4.38 -19.47 -11.17
C LEU A 26 -3.29 -19.12 -12.21
N PRO A 27 -2.00 -19.22 -11.84
CA PRO A 27 -0.91 -18.97 -12.77
C PRO A 27 -0.88 -20.01 -13.92
N SER A 28 -0.38 -19.60 -15.09
CA SER A 28 -0.42 -20.41 -16.33
C SER A 28 0.33 -21.76 -16.24
N SER A 29 1.29 -21.89 -15.33
CA SER A 29 1.99 -23.15 -15.02
C SER A 29 1.04 -24.18 -14.41
N GLU A 30 0.12 -23.76 -13.53
CA GLU A 30 -0.85 -24.64 -12.89
C GLU A 30 -1.97 -25.05 -13.85
N HIS A 31 -2.40 -24.15 -14.75
CA HIS A 31 -3.39 -24.48 -15.78
C HIS A 31 -2.96 -25.65 -16.67
N SER A 32 -1.67 -25.74 -16.97
CA SER A 32 -1.12 -26.83 -17.79
C SER A 32 -1.18 -28.17 -17.05
N VAL A 33 -0.92 -28.17 -15.74
CA VAL A 33 -1.01 -29.35 -14.88
C VAL A 33 -2.46 -29.81 -14.72
N LEU A 34 -3.40 -28.88 -14.52
CA LEU A 34 -4.83 -29.18 -14.39
C LEU A 34 -5.46 -29.69 -15.70
N LEU A 35 -4.91 -29.30 -16.84
CA LEU A 35 -5.33 -29.84 -18.13
C LEU A 35 -4.69 -31.20 -18.45
N ALA A 36 -3.55 -31.52 -17.84
CA ALA A 36 -2.84 -32.78 -18.03
C ALA A 36 -3.26 -33.89 -17.06
N ASN A 37 -3.66 -33.54 -15.83
CA ASN A 37 -4.02 -34.49 -14.78
C ASN A 37 -5.46 -34.26 -14.29
N GLU A 38 -6.32 -35.25 -14.52
CA GLU A 38 -7.75 -35.22 -14.17
C GLU A 38 -7.99 -35.30 -12.65
N GLU A 39 -7.15 -36.02 -11.91
CA GLU A 39 -7.24 -36.09 -10.44
C GLU A 39 -6.86 -34.75 -9.79
N ALA A 40 -5.85 -34.07 -10.32
CA ALA A 40 -5.46 -32.74 -9.86
C ALA A 40 -6.58 -31.72 -10.11
N LEU A 41 -7.25 -31.81 -11.27
CA LEU A 41 -8.42 -30.99 -11.57
C LEU A 41 -9.59 -31.27 -10.62
N SER A 42 -9.88 -32.54 -10.35
CA SER A 42 -10.95 -32.95 -9.42
C SER A 42 -10.71 -32.41 -8.00
N ASN A 43 -9.49 -32.52 -7.49
CA ASN A 43 -9.12 -32.01 -6.16
C ASN A 43 -9.27 -30.49 -6.05
N ARG A 44 -8.82 -29.74 -7.06
CA ARG A 44 -8.96 -28.27 -7.09
C ARG A 44 -10.42 -27.82 -7.25
N VAL A 45 -11.23 -28.57 -8.00
CA VAL A 45 -12.68 -28.34 -8.13
C VAL A 45 -13.38 -28.56 -6.79
N GLU A 46 -13.00 -29.60 -6.04
CA GLU A 46 -13.55 -29.87 -4.71
C GLU A 46 -13.17 -28.79 -3.69
N GLU A 47 -11.91 -28.34 -3.73
CA GLU A 47 -11.41 -27.23 -2.90
C GLU A 47 -12.20 -25.94 -3.17
N ALA A 48 -12.38 -25.57 -4.44
CA ALA A 48 -13.17 -24.41 -4.83
C ALA A 48 -14.65 -24.55 -4.42
N ARG A 49 -15.22 -25.76 -4.52
CA ARG A 49 -16.59 -26.04 -4.10
C ARG A 49 -16.77 -25.89 -2.58
N ALA A 50 -15.81 -26.36 -1.80
CA ALA A 50 -15.82 -26.21 -0.34
C ALA A 50 -15.76 -24.72 0.07
N LEU A 51 -14.92 -23.93 -0.60
CA LEU A 51 -14.81 -22.49 -0.37
C LEU A 51 -16.10 -21.72 -0.68
N ILE A 52 -16.78 -22.06 -1.79
CA ILE A 52 -18.08 -21.46 -2.13
C ILE A 52 -19.13 -21.82 -1.08
N THR A 53 -19.17 -23.08 -0.62
CA THR A 53 -20.13 -23.54 0.39
C THR A 53 -19.91 -22.85 1.74
N MET A 54 -18.66 -22.64 2.14
CA MET A 54 -18.32 -21.89 3.36
C MET A 54 -18.69 -20.41 3.24
N SER A 55 -18.52 -19.82 2.05
CA SER A 55 -18.86 -18.42 1.79
C SER A 55 -20.38 -18.18 1.80
N ASP A 56 -21.15 -19.06 1.16
CA ASP A 56 -22.61 -18.96 1.09
C ASP A 56 -23.25 -19.23 2.49
N SER A 57 -22.64 -20.07 3.33
CA SER A 57 -23.05 -20.28 4.74
C SER A 57 -22.91 -19.00 5.58
N ASN A 58 -21.91 -18.18 5.28
CA ASN A 58 -21.66 -16.92 5.96
C ASN A 58 -22.63 -15.81 5.50
N GLU A 59 -23.18 -15.92 4.29
CA GLU A 59 -24.24 -15.03 3.80
C GLU A 59 -25.62 -15.35 4.39
N GLN A 60 -25.92 -16.63 4.63
CA GLN A 60 -27.22 -17.05 5.19
C GLN A 60 -27.45 -16.53 6.63
N ASN A 61 -26.38 -16.27 7.38
CA ASN A 61 -26.45 -15.71 8.74
C ASN A 61 -26.76 -14.20 8.78
N ARG A 62 -26.88 -13.51 7.62
CA ARG A 62 -27.25 -12.09 7.52
C ARG A 62 -28.74 -11.84 7.28
N VAL A 63 -29.58 -12.87 7.13
CA VAL A 63 -30.92 -12.72 6.52
C VAL A 63 -32.07 -12.40 7.50
N GLU A 64 -31.89 -12.45 8.84
CA GLU A 64 -32.99 -12.23 9.80
C GLU A 64 -33.14 -10.80 10.39
N ARG A 65 -32.87 -9.72 9.64
CA ARG A 65 -33.38 -8.38 10.03
C ARG A 65 -34.14 -7.67 8.92
N PRO A 66 -35.29 -7.03 9.20
CA PRO A 66 -36.13 -6.42 8.19
C PRO A 66 -35.42 -5.24 7.53
N ARG A 67 -35.51 -5.19 6.21
CA ARG A 67 -34.92 -4.17 5.34
C ARG A 67 -35.53 -2.80 5.62
N THR A 68 -34.74 -1.92 6.23
CA THR A 68 -34.79 -0.48 5.97
C THR A 68 -33.52 -0.12 5.21
N PRO A 69 -33.55 0.81 4.23
CA PRO A 69 -32.39 1.11 3.41
C PRO A 69 -31.41 1.95 4.22
N SER A 70 -30.63 1.32 5.09
CA SER A 70 -29.44 1.93 5.66
C SER A 70 -28.32 1.78 4.64
N VAL A 71 -28.08 2.88 3.93
CA VAL A 71 -26.80 3.16 3.28
C VAL A 71 -25.69 2.81 4.28
N ILE A 72 -24.87 1.81 3.96
CA ILE A 72 -23.61 1.60 4.68
C ILE A 72 -22.72 2.74 4.23
N LEU A 73 -22.67 3.80 5.04
CA LEU A 73 -21.64 4.80 4.98
C LEU A 73 -20.37 4.10 5.48
N ASN A 74 -19.49 3.74 4.55
CA ASN A 74 -18.16 3.25 4.89
C ASN A 74 -17.48 4.33 5.72
N GLN A 75 -17.13 4.03 6.97
CA GLN A 75 -16.21 4.88 7.73
C GLN A 75 -14.91 5.00 6.91
N PRO A 76 -14.40 6.21 6.68
CA PRO A 76 -13.09 6.37 6.08
C PRO A 76 -12.03 5.72 6.98
N ASP A 77 -11.19 4.88 6.40
CA ASP A 77 -10.08 4.17 7.08
C ASP A 77 -8.92 5.14 7.41
N LEU A 78 -9.27 6.24 8.09
CA LEU A 78 -8.40 7.31 8.57
C LEU A 78 -7.59 6.86 9.79
N GLU A 79 -7.89 5.69 10.37
CA GLU A 79 -7.06 5.06 11.40
C GLU A 79 -5.62 4.86 10.90
N ARG A 80 -5.38 4.71 9.59
CA ARG A 80 -4.01 4.61 9.06
C ARG A 80 -3.21 5.92 9.21
N LEU A 81 -3.87 7.06 9.43
CA LEU A 81 -3.21 8.34 9.69
C LEU A 81 -2.84 8.51 11.17
N THR A 82 -3.55 7.85 12.08
CA THR A 82 -3.45 8.02 13.54
C THR A 82 -2.78 6.82 14.23
N ASN A 83 -3.11 5.60 13.80
CA ASN A 83 -2.80 4.33 14.44
C ASN A 83 -1.64 3.57 13.78
N TRP A 84 -0.57 4.26 13.37
CA TRP A 84 0.72 3.59 13.18
C TRP A 84 1.45 3.28 14.50
N GLN A 85 0.86 3.62 15.65
CA GLN A 85 1.28 3.14 16.98
C GLN A 85 1.12 1.61 17.18
N GLY A 86 0.62 0.86 16.19
CA GLY A 86 0.27 -0.55 16.30
C GLY A 86 0.83 -1.48 15.23
N VAL A 87 2.06 -1.31 14.74
CA VAL A 87 2.79 -2.45 14.14
C VAL A 87 3.41 -3.24 15.27
N THR A 88 2.58 -3.96 16.02
CA THR A 88 3.03 -5.02 16.92
C THR A 88 3.48 -6.19 16.06
N LEU A 89 4.73 -6.61 16.24
CA LEU A 89 5.21 -7.94 15.86
C LEU A 89 4.22 -8.99 16.38
N ALA A 90 3.39 -9.54 15.49
CA ALA A 90 2.60 -10.71 15.80
C ALA A 90 3.55 -11.92 15.87
N VAL A 91 4.10 -12.15 17.06
CA VAL A 91 4.68 -13.44 17.43
C VAL A 91 3.53 -14.44 17.50
N ALA A 92 3.52 -15.37 16.54
CA ALA A 92 2.92 -16.70 16.56
C ALA A 92 1.55 -16.89 17.27
N GLY A 93 0.48 -17.07 16.47
CA GLY A 93 -0.78 -17.69 16.90
C GLY A 93 -1.95 -17.46 15.95
N ALA A 94 -2.16 -18.39 15.00
CA ALA A 94 -3.32 -18.63 14.11
C ALA A 94 -4.59 -17.74 14.27
N THR A 95 -5.16 -17.13 13.22
CA THR A 95 -5.89 -17.80 12.12
C THR A 95 -6.16 -16.80 10.97
N SER A 96 -6.08 -17.30 9.74
CA SER A 96 -5.93 -16.56 8.48
C SER A 96 -7.22 -15.97 7.88
N ALA A 97 -7.13 -14.72 7.40
CA ALA A 97 -7.87 -14.22 6.25
C ALA A 97 -6.90 -13.46 5.32
N ASN A 98 -7.03 -13.74 4.03
CA ASN A 98 -5.99 -13.68 3.01
C ASN A 98 -5.73 -12.26 2.48
N VAL A 99 -4.58 -11.67 2.83
CA VAL A 99 -3.91 -10.62 2.04
C VAL A 99 -2.51 -11.15 1.76
N GLN A 100 -2.28 -11.65 0.55
CA GLN A 100 -0.94 -11.99 0.06
C GLN A 100 -0.17 -10.69 -0.19
N SER A 101 0.30 -10.07 0.88
CA SER A 101 1.46 -9.17 0.85
C SER A 101 2.72 -10.03 0.91
N ASN A 102 3.69 -9.75 0.04
CA ASN A 102 5.01 -10.37 -0.01
C ASN A 102 5.72 -10.40 1.37
N THR A 103 5.50 -11.45 2.16
CA THR A 103 6.10 -11.66 3.48
C THR A 103 7.57 -12.08 3.41
N SER A 104 8.08 -12.46 2.23
CA SER A 104 9.50 -12.82 2.06
C SER A 104 10.44 -11.61 2.02
N SER A 105 9.95 -10.43 1.59
CA SER A 105 10.75 -9.21 1.44
C SER A 105 11.00 -8.50 2.78
N SER A 106 10.02 -8.50 3.66
CA SER A 106 10.09 -7.81 4.96
C SER A 106 11.14 -8.43 5.90
N ASN A 107 11.33 -9.76 5.85
CA ASN A 107 12.33 -10.46 6.67
C ASN A 107 13.76 -10.12 6.24
N ALA A 108 14.04 -10.08 4.92
CA ALA A 108 15.36 -9.70 4.40
C ALA A 108 15.73 -8.24 4.70
N ILE A 109 14.73 -7.34 4.70
CA ILE A 109 14.96 -5.93 5.04
C ILE A 109 15.22 -5.76 6.55
N THR A 110 14.54 -6.55 7.39
CA THR A 110 14.78 -6.57 8.84
C THR A 110 16.20 -7.05 9.13
N GLU A 111 16.69 -8.06 8.40
CA GLU A 111 18.08 -8.51 8.48
C GLU A 111 19.06 -7.44 7.99
N LEU A 112 18.78 -6.74 6.89
CA LEU A 112 19.62 -5.63 6.41
C LEU A 112 19.75 -4.50 7.43
N LEU A 113 18.66 -4.16 8.13
CA LEU A 113 18.64 -3.18 9.21
C LEU A 113 19.52 -3.62 10.39
N LEU A 114 19.60 -4.93 10.68
CA LEU A 114 20.46 -5.49 11.73
C LEU A 114 21.94 -5.56 11.30
N THR A 115 22.21 -5.61 10.00
CA THR A 115 23.58 -5.69 9.42
C THR A 115 24.18 -4.33 9.04
N GLU A 116 23.53 -3.21 9.36
CA GLU A 116 23.96 -1.83 9.03
C GLU A 116 24.17 -1.52 7.53
N ASP A 117 23.67 -2.37 6.62
CA ASP A 117 23.73 -2.19 5.16
C ASP A 117 22.43 -1.55 4.62
N VAL A 118 21.94 -0.52 5.30
CA VAL A 118 20.65 0.13 5.01
C VAL A 118 20.57 0.76 3.61
N GLU A 119 21.71 1.08 3.00
CA GLU A 119 21.79 1.64 1.64
C GLU A 119 21.53 0.58 0.55
N ARG A 120 21.68 -0.71 0.89
CA ARG A 120 21.50 -1.85 -0.04
C ARG A 120 20.06 -2.32 -0.18
N VAL A 121 19.13 -1.72 0.56
CA VAL A 121 17.69 -1.98 0.40
C VAL A 121 17.24 -1.75 -1.06
N PRO A 122 16.15 -2.38 -1.52
CA PRO A 122 15.66 -2.17 -2.88
C PRO A 122 15.52 -0.69 -3.27
N LEU A 123 15.76 -0.37 -4.54
CA LEU A 123 15.64 1.01 -5.06
C LEU A 123 14.18 1.45 -5.22
N PHE A 124 13.28 0.49 -5.45
CA PHE A 124 11.88 0.75 -5.72
C PHE A 124 10.99 -0.15 -4.89
N TRP A 125 9.78 0.31 -4.63
CA TRP A 125 8.73 -0.40 -3.92
C TRP A 125 7.36 -0.06 -4.55
N GLN A 126 6.28 -0.66 -4.04
CA GLN A 126 4.94 -0.54 -4.61
C GLN A 126 3.95 -0.09 -3.51
N PRO A 127 3.67 1.22 -3.37
CA PRO A 127 2.78 1.75 -2.31
C PRO A 127 1.30 1.41 -2.49
N GLY A 128 0.85 1.36 -3.75
CA GLY A 128 -0.56 1.20 -4.09
C GLY A 128 -0.78 0.02 -5.02
N LEU A 129 -1.14 0.30 -6.27
CA LEU A 129 -1.45 -0.74 -7.25
C LEU A 129 -0.20 -1.56 -7.61
N GLN A 130 -0.34 -2.89 -7.53
CA GLN A 130 0.71 -3.82 -7.93
C GLN A 130 1.15 -3.57 -9.37
N GLY A 131 2.46 -3.65 -9.60
CA GLY A 131 3.07 -3.40 -10.92
C GLY A 131 3.52 -1.96 -11.15
N TYR A 132 3.15 -1.01 -10.29
CA TYR A 132 3.61 0.38 -10.36
C TYR A 132 4.65 0.67 -9.27
N TYR A 133 5.82 1.10 -9.70
CA TYR A 133 6.97 1.32 -8.84
C TYR A 133 7.10 2.78 -8.41
N PHE A 134 7.60 2.95 -7.18
CA PHE A 134 7.91 4.22 -6.54
C PHE A 134 9.34 4.17 -5.99
N PRO A 135 10.16 5.24 -6.12
CA PRO A 135 11.49 5.29 -5.51
C PRO A 135 11.44 5.02 -4.01
N ARG A 136 12.46 4.39 -3.47
CA ARG A 136 12.56 4.05 -2.05
C ARG A 136 13.63 4.90 -1.38
N ALA A 137 13.27 5.54 -0.27
CA ALA A 137 14.21 6.20 0.61
C ALA A 137 15.07 5.17 1.37
N ILE A 138 16.12 5.67 2.00
CA ILE A 138 16.94 4.87 2.91
C ILE A 138 16.31 4.99 4.31
N PRO A 139 16.15 3.88 5.06
CA PRO A 139 15.68 3.92 6.44
C PRO A 139 16.36 5.02 7.26
N GLY A 140 15.55 5.76 8.02
CA GLY A 140 15.95 6.88 8.89
C GLY A 140 16.45 8.16 8.21
N ILE A 141 16.60 8.22 6.87
CA ILE A 141 17.11 9.43 6.19
C ILE A 141 16.22 10.66 6.39
N ASN A 142 14.91 10.44 6.59
CA ASN A 142 13.94 11.52 6.77
C ASN A 142 13.66 11.80 8.25
N LEU A 143 14.32 11.14 9.20
CA LEU A 143 14.11 11.38 10.62
C LEU A 143 15.16 12.36 11.17
N PRO A 144 14.81 13.13 12.22
CA PRO A 144 15.76 14.03 12.89
C PRO A 144 16.85 13.26 13.67
N SER A 145 16.63 11.97 13.94
CA SER A 145 17.63 11.09 14.54
C SER A 145 18.85 11.00 13.61
N ASN A 146 20.04 11.29 14.15
CA ASN A 146 21.32 11.25 13.44
C ASN A 146 21.71 9.80 13.07
N GLN A 147 21.01 9.20 12.11
CA GLN A 147 21.45 7.96 11.51
C GLN A 147 22.57 8.28 10.52
N THR A 148 23.78 7.88 10.86
CA THR A 148 24.95 8.04 10.00
C THR A 148 24.85 7.05 8.85
N CYS A 149 24.48 7.53 7.67
CA CYS A 149 24.56 6.78 6.42
C CYS A 149 26.02 6.78 5.93
N ASP A 150 26.51 5.64 5.44
CA ASP A 150 27.82 5.59 4.81
C ASP A 150 27.77 6.36 3.49
N SER A 151 28.38 7.54 3.47
CA SER A 151 28.43 8.43 2.30
C SER A 151 28.89 7.73 1.01
N VAL A 152 29.78 6.73 1.10
CA VAL A 152 30.28 6.00 -0.06
C VAL A 152 29.22 5.04 -0.59
N LYS A 153 28.54 4.30 0.29
CA LYS A 153 27.43 3.43 -0.09
C LYS A 153 26.24 4.22 -0.61
N LEU A 154 25.97 5.38 -0.02
CA LEU A 154 24.94 6.31 -0.47
C LEU A 154 25.21 6.79 -1.90
N ALA A 155 26.43 7.26 -2.16
CA ALA A 155 26.85 7.69 -3.49
C ALA A 155 26.76 6.54 -4.51
N ALA A 156 27.11 5.32 -4.11
CA ALA A 156 26.96 4.13 -4.95
C ALA A 156 25.48 3.86 -5.27
N ARG A 157 24.58 3.94 -4.29
CA ARG A 157 23.12 3.81 -4.49
C ARG A 157 22.60 4.85 -5.49
N TYR A 158 22.96 6.11 -5.34
CA TYR A 158 22.57 7.19 -6.26
C TYR A 158 23.15 7.03 -7.67
N SER A 159 24.34 6.43 -7.80
CA SER A 159 24.87 6.04 -9.11
C SER A 159 23.97 5.01 -9.81
N ILE A 160 23.33 4.12 -9.07
CA ILE A 160 22.39 3.14 -9.65
C ILE A 160 21.09 3.83 -10.09
N TYR A 161 20.55 4.81 -9.34
CA TYR A 161 19.42 5.62 -9.79
C TYR A 161 19.73 6.36 -11.10
N ARG A 162 20.89 7.00 -11.22
CA ARG A 162 21.38 7.57 -12.48
C ARG A 162 21.43 6.55 -13.60
N GLY A 163 21.85 5.32 -13.28
CA GLY A 163 21.83 4.18 -14.20
C GLY A 163 20.42 3.87 -14.70
N VAL A 164 19.43 3.82 -13.81
CA VAL A 164 18.01 3.64 -14.17
C VAL A 164 17.53 4.80 -15.05
N GLY A 165 17.87 6.05 -14.71
CA GLY A 165 17.57 7.23 -15.52
C GLY A 165 18.13 7.13 -16.94
N ARG A 166 19.37 6.64 -17.11
CA ARG A 166 19.97 6.39 -18.43
C ARG A 166 19.24 5.29 -19.21
N VAL A 167 18.80 4.22 -18.54
CA VAL A 167 18.00 3.16 -19.19
C VAL A 167 16.67 3.73 -19.68
N ILE A 168 15.98 4.53 -18.86
CA ILE A 168 14.76 5.23 -19.27
C ILE A 168 15.04 6.14 -20.48
N GLY A 169 16.10 6.95 -20.42
CA GLY A 169 16.51 7.83 -21.52
C GLY A 169 16.83 7.05 -22.81
N LEU A 170 17.48 5.89 -22.69
CA LEU A 170 17.76 5.00 -23.81
C LEU A 170 16.48 4.44 -24.42
N CYS A 171 15.55 3.92 -23.60
CA CYS A 171 14.26 3.43 -24.07
C CYS A 171 13.49 4.53 -24.83
N LEU A 172 13.49 5.75 -24.32
CA LEU A 172 12.86 6.90 -25.00
C LEU A 172 13.57 7.24 -26.31
N LEU A 173 14.90 7.21 -26.35
CA LEU A 173 15.70 7.50 -27.54
C LEU A 173 15.49 6.45 -28.64
N THR A 174 15.38 5.17 -28.27
CA THR A 174 15.19 4.06 -29.22
C THR A 174 13.72 3.79 -29.54
N ASN A 175 12.79 4.55 -28.95
CA ASN A 175 11.35 4.33 -29.05
C ASN A 175 10.92 2.91 -28.62
N GLU A 176 11.56 2.39 -27.57
CA GLU A 176 11.28 1.12 -26.92
C GLU A 176 10.51 1.34 -25.62
N THR A 177 9.75 0.34 -25.17
CA THR A 177 9.03 0.43 -23.90
C THR A 177 9.99 0.24 -22.72
N CYS A 178 9.96 1.15 -21.75
CA CYS A 178 10.68 0.95 -20.50
C CYS A 178 10.08 -0.23 -19.72
N PRO A 179 10.89 -1.22 -19.28
CA PRO A 179 10.37 -2.38 -18.55
C PRO A 179 9.88 -2.06 -17.13
N LEU A 180 10.18 -0.86 -16.62
CA LEU A 180 9.75 -0.40 -15.30
C LEU A 180 8.55 0.55 -15.43
N HIS A 181 7.40 0.15 -14.90
CA HIS A 181 6.22 1.00 -14.84
C HIS A 181 6.28 1.86 -13.57
N PHE A 182 6.31 3.18 -13.74
CA PHE A 182 6.32 4.11 -12.60
C PHE A 182 4.91 4.59 -12.26
N SER A 183 4.67 4.83 -10.98
CA SER A 183 3.46 5.51 -10.53
C SER A 183 3.33 6.91 -11.16
N ARG A 184 2.08 7.40 -11.25
CA ARG A 184 1.79 8.70 -11.87
C ARG A 184 2.55 9.89 -11.26
N PRO A 185 2.72 10.01 -9.92
CA PRO A 185 3.50 11.12 -9.35
C PRO A 185 4.96 11.13 -9.82
N VAL A 186 5.59 9.95 -9.95
CA VAL A 186 6.97 9.81 -10.44
C VAL A 186 7.07 10.23 -11.90
N LEU A 187 6.14 9.76 -12.75
CA LEU A 187 6.10 10.18 -14.15
C LEU A 187 5.89 11.68 -14.30
N LYS A 188 5.02 12.28 -13.47
CA LYS A 188 4.82 13.74 -13.47
C LYS A 188 6.10 14.48 -13.08
N TYR A 189 6.82 13.98 -12.07
CA TYR A 189 8.11 14.56 -11.67
C TYR A 189 9.11 14.54 -12.83
N ILE A 190 9.34 13.37 -13.45
CA ILE A 190 10.27 13.21 -14.58
C ILE A 190 9.91 14.14 -15.74
N LEU A 191 8.61 14.32 -16.01
CA LEU A 191 8.11 15.19 -17.07
C LEU A 191 8.09 16.68 -16.70
N GLY A 192 8.56 17.08 -15.51
CA GLY A 192 8.54 18.46 -15.05
C GLY A 192 7.12 19.02 -14.82
N ARG A 193 6.13 18.15 -14.58
CA ARG A 193 4.75 18.55 -14.33
C ARG A 193 4.47 18.70 -12.84
N VAL A 194 3.59 19.64 -12.51
CA VAL A 194 3.14 19.86 -11.13
C VAL A 194 2.37 18.64 -10.61
N ILE A 195 2.82 18.12 -9.48
CA ILE A 195 2.16 17.05 -8.71
C ILE A 195 1.11 17.70 -7.81
N HIS A 196 -0.14 17.27 -7.94
CA HIS A 196 -1.27 17.75 -7.15
C HIS A 196 -1.68 16.67 -6.15
N TRP A 197 -2.40 17.06 -5.09
CA TRP A 197 -2.90 16.08 -4.10
C TRP A 197 -3.79 15.00 -4.72
N HIS A 198 -4.53 15.30 -5.81
CA HIS A 198 -5.30 14.32 -6.57
C HIS A 198 -4.43 13.19 -7.19
N ASP A 199 -3.15 13.44 -7.44
CA ASP A 199 -2.24 12.39 -7.92
C ASP A 199 -1.97 11.34 -6.82
N PHE A 200 -2.26 11.65 -5.56
CA PHE A 200 -2.13 10.73 -4.43
C PHE A 200 -3.04 9.52 -4.56
N ALA A 201 -4.17 9.63 -5.27
CA ALA A 201 -5.03 8.49 -5.60
C ALA A 201 -4.31 7.39 -6.40
N PHE A 202 -3.23 7.73 -7.11
CA PHE A 202 -2.39 6.78 -7.86
C PHE A 202 -1.18 6.28 -7.07
N TYR A 203 -0.96 6.85 -5.88
CA TYR A 203 0.07 6.44 -4.93
C TYR A 203 -0.53 5.49 -3.88
N ASP A 204 -1.56 5.96 -3.17
CA ASP A 204 -2.32 5.19 -2.17
C ASP A 204 -3.81 5.57 -2.28
N PRO A 205 -4.62 4.79 -3.04
CA PRO A 205 -6.03 5.09 -3.25
C PRO A 205 -6.86 5.02 -1.97
N THR A 206 -6.48 4.16 -1.02
CA THR A 206 -7.21 3.98 0.24
C THR A 206 -7.04 5.20 1.13
N THR A 207 -5.80 5.63 1.34
CA THR A 207 -5.51 6.82 2.15
C THR A 207 -6.02 8.09 1.46
N PHE A 208 -6.00 8.14 0.12
CA PHE A 208 -6.59 9.24 -0.64
C PHE A 208 -8.08 9.42 -0.36
N GLU A 209 -8.85 8.33 -0.36
CA GLU A 209 -10.30 8.42 -0.08
C GLU A 209 -10.53 8.86 1.37
N GLY A 210 -9.73 8.38 2.34
CA GLY A 210 -9.78 8.86 3.72
C GLY A 210 -9.57 10.37 3.83
N LEU A 211 -8.50 10.90 3.22
CA LEU A 211 -8.21 12.34 3.18
C LEU A 211 -9.31 13.12 2.45
N ARG A 212 -9.90 12.55 1.40
CA ARG A 212 -11.02 13.17 0.67
C ARG A 212 -12.27 13.28 1.54
N GLN A 213 -12.61 12.24 2.30
CA GLN A 213 -13.73 12.29 3.24
C GLN A 213 -13.48 13.32 4.34
N LEU A 214 -12.25 13.39 4.87
CA LEU A 214 -11.84 14.43 5.82
C LEU A 214 -12.08 15.85 5.26
N LEU A 215 -11.76 16.08 3.98
CA LEU A 215 -11.99 17.37 3.32
C LEU A 215 -13.46 17.65 2.98
N LEU A 216 -14.29 16.63 2.75
CA LEU A 216 -15.71 16.82 2.52
C LEU A 216 -16.42 17.25 3.80
N HIS A 217 -16.05 16.65 4.93
CA HIS A 217 -16.63 16.95 6.25
C HIS A 217 -16.37 18.39 6.71
N THR A 218 -15.29 19.05 6.27
CA THR A 218 -15.07 20.48 6.55
C THR A 218 -15.88 21.43 5.68
N SER A 219 -16.53 20.93 4.61
CA SER A 219 -17.18 21.76 3.59
C SER A 219 -18.70 21.77 3.64
N GLU A 220 -19.33 20.78 4.30
CA GLU A 220 -20.79 20.69 4.40
C GLU A 220 -21.33 21.36 5.68
N ASP A 221 -22.37 22.18 5.53
CA ASP A 221 -23.06 22.93 6.59
C ASP A 221 -23.54 21.99 7.73
N SER A 222 -22.75 21.90 8.80
CA SER A 222 -23.01 21.70 10.25
C SER A 222 -24.24 20.89 10.75
N SER A 223 -24.96 20.17 9.90
CA SER A 223 -26.32 19.67 10.17
C SER A 223 -26.42 18.15 10.03
N LYS A 224 -25.63 17.45 10.86
CA LYS A 224 -25.81 16.09 11.44
C LYS A 224 -24.61 15.14 11.29
N PRO A 225 -24.47 14.18 12.23
CA PRO A 225 -23.18 13.77 12.78
C PRO A 225 -22.63 12.49 12.16
N GLN A 226 -21.30 12.38 12.08
CA GLN A 226 -20.48 11.35 12.74
C GLN A 226 -19.00 11.59 12.35
N GLY A 227 -18.18 11.96 13.34
CA GLY A 227 -16.75 12.23 13.18
C GLY A 227 -16.44 13.71 12.98
N SER A 228 -16.26 14.47 14.06
CA SER A 228 -15.56 15.76 14.01
C SER A 228 -14.11 15.50 13.57
N ILE A 229 -13.48 16.43 12.85
CA ILE A 229 -12.05 16.32 12.50
C ILE A 229 -11.19 16.11 13.76
N GLU A 230 -11.63 16.68 14.88
CA GLU A 230 -11.03 16.55 16.21
C GLU A 230 -11.05 15.10 16.73
N ASP A 231 -12.01 14.27 16.32
CA ASP A 231 -12.11 12.87 16.76
C ASP A 231 -10.93 12.03 16.24
N TYR A 232 -10.25 12.49 15.20
CA TYR A 232 -9.10 11.82 14.63
C TYR A 232 -7.78 12.17 15.33
N ASN A 233 -7.71 13.15 16.24
CA ASN A 233 -6.47 13.53 16.96
C ASN A 233 -5.24 13.66 16.03
N LEU A 234 -5.44 14.24 14.84
CA LEU A 234 -4.37 14.43 13.85
C LEU A 234 -3.52 15.64 14.23
N THR A 235 -2.21 15.54 14.00
CA THR A 235 -1.28 16.67 14.12
C THR A 235 -0.50 16.84 12.82
N PHE A 236 0.22 17.95 12.63
CA PHE A 236 1.10 18.17 11.48
C PHE A 236 2.42 17.37 11.59
N SER A 237 2.30 16.13 12.03
CA SER A 237 3.40 15.19 12.16
C SER A 237 2.94 13.82 11.67
N LEU A 238 3.88 13.00 11.20
CA LEU A 238 3.58 11.64 10.77
C LEU A 238 4.77 10.73 11.02
N ILE A 239 4.50 9.43 11.16
CA ILE A 239 5.53 8.40 11.22
C ILE A 239 5.75 7.90 9.78
N PRO A 240 6.93 8.14 9.16
CA PRO A 240 7.18 7.65 7.81
C PRO A 240 7.26 6.12 7.80
N ALA A 241 6.81 5.50 6.71
CA ALA A 241 7.09 4.09 6.48
C ALA A 241 8.59 3.85 6.28
N LEU A 242 9.04 2.60 6.41
CA LEU A 242 10.45 2.25 6.20
C LEU A 242 10.92 2.62 4.79
N GLU A 243 10.06 2.44 3.80
CA GLU A 243 10.25 2.80 2.39
C GLU A 243 10.35 4.32 2.16
N GLU A 244 9.78 5.09 3.08
CA GLU A 244 9.72 6.55 3.12
C GLU A 244 10.78 7.13 4.07
N GLY A 245 11.72 6.31 4.54
CA GLY A 245 12.84 6.76 5.37
C GLY A 245 12.53 6.84 6.86
N GLY A 246 11.50 6.11 7.32
CA GLY A 246 11.24 5.86 8.73
C GLY A 246 12.14 4.76 9.31
N LEU A 247 11.91 4.43 10.57
CA LEU A 247 12.60 3.36 11.31
C LEU A 247 11.58 2.36 11.87
N PRO A 248 11.96 1.09 12.07
CA PRO A 248 11.10 0.12 12.74
C PRO A 248 10.76 0.59 14.17
N SER A 249 9.53 0.34 14.60
CA SER A 249 8.96 0.78 15.88
C SER A 249 9.59 0.14 17.12
N THR A 250 10.60 -0.73 16.98
CA THR A 250 11.19 -1.49 18.08
C THR A 250 11.92 -0.63 19.13
N ASP A 251 12.31 0.60 18.79
CA ASP A 251 12.93 1.57 19.72
C ASP A 251 11.96 2.64 20.25
N ALA A 252 10.66 2.55 19.96
CA ALA A 252 9.65 3.52 20.41
C ALA A 252 9.58 3.69 21.94
N ALA A 253 10.08 2.71 22.70
CA ALA A 253 10.17 2.77 24.15
C ALA A 253 11.30 3.68 24.68
N ARG A 254 12.30 4.05 23.87
CA ARG A 254 13.45 4.86 24.31
C ARG A 254 13.28 6.35 24.04
N GLN A 255 12.65 6.72 22.92
CA GLN A 255 12.36 8.12 22.59
C GLN A 255 11.07 8.21 21.75
N PRO A 256 9.97 8.78 22.28
CA PRO A 256 8.68 8.81 21.59
C PRO A 256 8.70 9.68 20.32
N ASN A 257 9.54 10.72 20.26
CA ASN A 257 9.56 11.69 19.16
C ASN A 257 10.69 11.43 18.14
N ALA A 258 11.52 10.41 18.34
CA ALA A 258 12.66 10.14 17.45
C ALA A 258 12.22 9.61 16.07
N ASN A 259 11.06 8.97 16.00
CA ASN A 259 10.52 8.34 14.79
C ASN A 259 9.49 9.22 14.07
N LEU A 260 9.39 10.49 14.47
CA LEU A 260 8.37 11.41 13.99
C LEU A 260 8.96 12.38 12.97
N TYR A 261 8.28 12.51 11.84
CA TYR A 261 8.56 13.54 10.84
C TYR A 261 7.57 14.69 11.00
N THR A 262 8.10 15.91 11.13
CA THR A 262 7.29 17.12 11.26
C THR A 262 7.00 17.70 9.86
N LEU A 263 5.72 17.76 9.47
CA LEU A 263 5.28 18.34 8.19
C LEU A 263 5.46 19.86 8.13
N VAL A 264 5.39 20.50 9.30
CA VAL A 264 5.66 21.91 9.55
C VAL A 264 6.52 22.04 10.80
N PRO A 265 7.30 23.12 10.98
CA PRO A 265 8.08 23.31 12.20
C PRO A 265 7.20 23.23 13.46
N GLY A 266 7.56 22.34 14.40
CA GLY A 266 6.77 22.11 15.61
C GLY A 266 5.43 21.39 15.37
N GLY A 267 5.29 20.69 14.23
CA GLY A 267 4.03 20.07 13.82
C GLY A 267 3.42 19.07 14.81
N ASP A 268 4.23 18.53 15.73
CA ASP A 268 3.78 17.64 16.81
C ASP A 268 2.80 18.34 17.77
N GLU A 269 2.92 19.66 17.93
CA GLU A 269 2.07 20.48 18.80
C GLU A 269 0.90 21.13 18.03
N VAL A 270 0.89 21.01 16.70
CA VAL A 270 -0.11 21.65 15.84
C VAL A 270 -1.17 20.63 15.46
N GLU A 271 -2.32 20.71 16.12
CA GLU A 271 -3.49 19.88 15.83
C GLU A 271 -4.16 20.28 14.51
N VAL A 272 -4.70 19.29 13.82
CA VAL A 272 -5.46 19.49 12.59
C VAL A 272 -6.92 19.82 12.94
N ASN A 273 -7.43 20.89 12.34
CA ASN A 273 -8.77 21.41 12.52
C ASN A 273 -9.35 21.85 11.16
N GLU A 274 -10.62 22.26 11.14
CA GLU A 274 -11.34 22.68 9.92
C GLU A 274 -10.63 23.80 9.14
N SER A 275 -9.92 24.68 9.84
CA SER A 275 -9.24 25.82 9.20
C SER A 275 -7.92 25.44 8.51
N ASN A 276 -7.22 24.41 9.01
CA ASN A 276 -5.88 24.04 8.54
C ASN A 276 -5.85 22.67 7.83
N VAL A 277 -6.96 21.93 7.79
CA VAL A 277 -7.05 20.58 7.19
C VAL A 277 -6.59 20.56 5.73
N PHE A 278 -6.91 21.58 4.93
CA PHE A 278 -6.46 21.67 3.54
C PHE A 278 -4.93 21.77 3.43
N GLU A 279 -4.30 22.50 4.34
CA GLU A 279 -2.85 22.60 4.40
C GLU A 279 -2.23 21.28 4.85
N PHE A 280 -2.82 20.63 5.87
CA PHE A 280 -2.40 19.31 6.32
C PHE A 280 -2.42 18.29 5.18
N VAL A 281 -3.54 18.15 4.46
CA VAL A 281 -3.65 17.21 3.33
C VAL A 281 -2.62 17.52 2.25
N LYS A 282 -2.42 18.80 1.93
CA LYS A 282 -1.41 19.21 0.95
C LYS A 282 0.00 18.80 1.41
N LYS A 283 0.39 19.10 2.65
CA LYS A 283 1.71 18.79 3.20
C LYS A 283 1.95 17.29 3.34
N TYR A 284 0.95 16.56 3.81
CA TYR A 284 0.98 15.11 3.94
C TYR A 284 1.22 14.44 2.57
N THR A 285 0.41 14.80 1.58
CA THR A 285 0.51 14.21 0.24
C THR A 285 1.79 14.64 -0.49
N GLU A 286 2.26 15.87 -0.28
CA GLU A 286 3.56 16.36 -0.77
C GLU A 286 4.72 15.55 -0.17
N PHE A 287 4.70 15.30 1.14
CA PHE A 287 5.72 14.47 1.78
C PHE A 287 5.77 13.07 1.17
N LYS A 288 4.61 12.39 1.13
CA LYS A 288 4.48 11.03 0.62
C LYS A 288 4.94 10.87 -0.82
N MET A 289 4.56 11.80 -1.70
CA MET A 289 4.82 11.68 -3.15
C MET A 289 6.13 12.32 -3.62
N ARG A 290 6.76 13.16 -2.80
CA ARG A 290 7.95 13.92 -3.22
C ARG A 290 9.01 13.99 -2.14
N THR A 291 8.73 14.63 -1.01
CA THR A 291 9.77 14.98 -0.03
C THR A 291 10.49 13.74 0.49
N ALA A 292 9.75 12.68 0.82
CA ALA A 292 10.32 11.44 1.35
C ALA A 292 11.39 10.81 0.43
N VAL A 293 11.29 11.06 -0.89
CA VAL A 293 12.14 10.43 -1.92
C VAL A 293 12.78 11.46 -2.84
N GLN A 294 12.94 12.70 -2.38
CA GLN A 294 13.44 13.79 -3.20
C GLN A 294 14.84 13.49 -3.74
N GLU A 295 15.75 13.07 -2.85
CA GLU A 295 17.12 12.74 -3.23
C GLU A 295 17.18 11.65 -4.32
N PRO A 296 16.52 10.46 -4.17
CA PRO A 296 16.40 9.49 -5.26
C PRO A 296 15.84 10.01 -6.59
N LEU A 297 14.86 10.93 -6.54
CA LEU A 297 14.23 11.50 -7.73
C LEU A 297 15.15 12.46 -8.50
N GLU A 298 16.08 13.10 -7.80
CA GLU A 298 17.03 14.07 -8.37
C GLU A 298 18.28 13.43 -9.00
N GLN A 299 18.46 12.10 -8.84
CA GLN A 299 19.60 11.37 -9.40
C GLN A 299 19.39 10.96 -10.85
#